data_AF-A0A932CFA8-F1
#
_entry.id   AF-A0A932CFA8-F1
#
_cell.length_a   1.000
_cell.length_b   1.000
_cell.length_c   1.000
_cell.angle_alpha   90.00
_cell.angle_beta   90.00
_cell.angle_gamma   90.00
#
_symmetry.space_group_name_H-M   'P 1'
#
loop_
_entity.id
_entity.type
_entity.pdbx_description
1 polymer ?
#
loop_
_entity_poly.entity_id
_entity_poly.type
_entity_poly.pdbx_seq_one_letter_code
_entity_poly.pdbx_strand_id
1 'polypeptide(L)'
;MKSPQELHDIAVQKIAGDLFTFPGAEFTPGFFHPAWITYTNVPARQMPVEHKWEGKIYPDLVIADTARGNVPVVIGEVETRESLNLEESIQMKWRPDMDECAILYVFVPEGCGRDAAVMVLDARVIFPTALFTYGFDDAGNLRLTPV
;
A
#
# COMPACT_ATOMS: atom_id res chain seq x y z
N MET A 1 4.23 -7.25 -24.47
CA MET A 1 3.27 -6.62 -23.55
C MET A 1 3.60 -7.18 -22.16
N LYS A 2 3.76 -6.34 -21.13
CA LYS A 2 4.06 -6.82 -19.78
C LYS A 2 2.84 -7.58 -19.23
N SER A 3 3.08 -8.61 -18.44
CA SER A 3 2.03 -9.34 -17.73
C SER A 3 1.40 -8.48 -16.62
N PRO A 4 0.17 -8.80 -16.16
CA PRO A 4 -0.45 -8.11 -15.03
C PRO A 4 0.42 -8.10 -13.76
N GLN A 5 1.09 -9.21 -13.45
CA GLN A 5 2.00 -9.29 -12.30
C GLN A 5 3.23 -8.39 -12.46
N GLU A 6 3.83 -8.34 -13.65
CA GLU A 6 4.97 -7.43 -13.89
C GLU A 6 4.55 -5.96 -13.79
N LEU A 7 3.33 -5.61 -14.21
CA LEU A 7 2.80 -4.26 -14.07
C LEU A 7 2.52 -3.91 -12.61
N HIS A 8 1.98 -4.86 -11.84
CA HIS A 8 1.80 -4.74 -10.40
C HIS A 8 3.14 -4.47 -9.70
N ASP A 9 4.15 -5.33 -9.91
CA ASP A 9 5.44 -5.19 -9.23
C ASP A 9 6.12 -3.85 -9.59
N ILE A 10 5.99 -3.40 -10.84
CA ILE A 10 6.45 -2.08 -11.26
C ILE A 10 5.69 -0.96 -10.55
N ALA A 11 4.36 -1.09 -10.40
CA ALA A 11 3.54 -0.11 -9.70
C ALA A 11 3.98 0.01 -8.24
N VAL A 12 4.16 -1.11 -7.53
CA VAL A 12 4.64 -1.11 -6.13
C VAL A 12 5.98 -0.38 -6.01
N GLN A 13 6.95 -0.73 -6.85
CA GLN A 13 8.28 -0.11 -6.78
C GLN A 13 8.25 1.39 -7.09
N LYS A 14 7.42 1.82 -8.06
CA LYS A 14 7.26 3.24 -8.40
C LYS A 14 6.51 4.01 -7.32
N ILE A 15 5.44 3.45 -6.76
CA ILE A 15 4.71 4.05 -5.63
C ILE A 15 5.65 4.24 -4.43
N ALA A 16 6.44 3.22 -4.09
CA ALA A 16 7.43 3.30 -3.01
C ALA A 16 8.43 4.46 -3.24
N GLY A 17 9.00 4.54 -4.44
CA GLY A 17 9.96 5.58 -4.80
C GLY A 17 9.36 6.99 -4.83
N ASP A 18 8.20 7.15 -5.46
CA ASP A 18 7.62 8.46 -5.78
C ASP A 18 6.89 9.10 -4.59
N LEU A 19 6.15 8.31 -3.79
CA LEU A 19 5.38 8.82 -2.65
C LEU A 19 6.16 8.83 -1.35
N PHE A 20 7.03 7.84 -1.12
CA PHE A 20 7.58 7.61 0.20
C PHE A 20 9.09 7.87 0.27
N THR A 21 9.68 8.55 -0.73
CA THR A 21 11.12 8.81 -0.74
C THR A 21 11.60 10.14 -1.35
N PHE A 22 10.76 11.16 -1.58
CA PHE A 22 11.21 12.45 -2.16
C PHE A 22 10.59 13.71 -1.52
N PRO A 23 11.34 14.83 -1.44
CA PRO A 23 10.85 16.09 -0.87
C PRO A 23 9.72 16.65 -1.73
N GLY A 24 8.47 16.52 -1.25
CA GLY A 24 7.28 17.05 -1.92
C GLY A 24 6.02 16.19 -1.80
N ALA A 25 6.14 14.92 -1.38
CA ALA A 25 4.98 14.10 -1.05
C ALA A 25 4.48 14.41 0.37
N GLU A 26 3.16 14.53 0.52
CA GLU A 26 2.50 14.55 1.82
C GLU A 26 2.87 13.24 2.51
N PHE A 27 3.75 13.34 3.51
CA PHE A 27 4.57 12.26 4.09
C PHE A 27 5.86 11.94 3.32
N THR A 28 6.92 12.69 3.64
CA THR A 28 8.29 12.32 3.28
C THR A 28 8.98 11.63 4.47
N PRO A 29 9.11 10.29 4.51
CA PRO A 29 10.02 9.62 5.43
C PRO A 29 11.42 10.19 5.23
N GLY A 30 12.06 10.62 6.32
CA GLY A 30 13.36 11.31 6.26
C GLY A 30 13.34 12.79 6.65
N PHE A 31 12.27 13.56 6.34
CA PHE A 31 12.25 15.00 6.69
C PHE A 31 11.54 15.30 8.03
N PHE A 32 10.55 14.49 8.42
CA PHE A 32 9.89 14.57 9.74
C PHE A 32 10.17 13.36 10.66
N HIS A 33 10.49 12.22 10.07
CA HIS A 33 10.84 10.99 10.80
C HIS A 33 12.09 10.36 10.16
N PRO A 34 13.31 10.72 10.61
CA PRO A 34 14.56 10.28 9.98
C PRO A 34 14.82 8.77 10.13
N ALA A 35 14.07 8.09 10.99
CA ALA A 35 14.17 6.66 11.23
C ALA A 35 13.12 5.85 10.46
N TRP A 36 12.29 6.47 9.61
CA TRP A 36 11.23 5.74 8.91
C TRP A 36 11.75 5.30 7.54
N ILE A 37 11.69 3.99 7.29
CA ILE A 37 12.20 3.35 6.07
C ILE A 37 11.08 2.56 5.40
N THR A 38 10.97 2.73 4.08
CA THR A 38 10.01 2.02 3.23
C THR A 38 10.61 0.71 2.74
N TYR A 39 9.84 -0.37 2.87
CA TYR A 39 10.12 -1.71 2.38
C TYR A 39 9.04 -2.14 1.39
N THR A 40 9.41 -2.93 0.39
CA THR A 40 8.48 -3.55 -0.56
C THR A 40 8.51 -5.07 -0.39
N ASN A 41 7.37 -5.74 -0.32
CA ASN A 41 7.31 -7.21 -0.24
C ASN A 41 7.17 -7.90 -1.60
N VAL A 42 7.31 -7.15 -2.70
CA VAL A 42 7.39 -7.67 -4.07
C VAL A 42 8.70 -7.28 -4.76
N PRO A 43 9.25 -8.14 -5.64
CA PRO A 43 8.80 -9.51 -5.92
C PRO A 43 9.17 -10.51 -4.81
N ALA A 44 9.92 -10.07 -3.79
CA ALA A 44 10.35 -10.89 -2.67
C ALA A 44 9.93 -10.27 -1.34
N ARG A 45 9.48 -11.12 -0.42
CA ARG A 45 9.10 -10.77 0.94
C ARG A 45 10.32 -10.29 1.73
N GLN A 46 10.23 -9.12 2.33
CA GLN A 46 11.30 -8.45 3.08
C GLN A 46 10.88 -8.07 4.50
N MET A 47 9.67 -7.52 4.66
CA MET A 47 9.18 -6.97 5.92
C MET A 47 7.79 -7.53 6.24
N PRO A 48 7.68 -8.57 7.09
CA PRO A 48 6.40 -9.01 7.59
C PRO A 48 5.80 -8.00 8.55
N VAL A 49 4.48 -8.04 8.69
CA VAL A 49 3.75 -7.32 9.75
C VAL A 49 2.95 -8.32 10.58
N GLU A 50 3.03 -8.20 11.91
CA GLU A 50 2.27 -9.04 12.82
C GLU A 50 0.78 -8.67 12.76
N HIS A 51 -0.07 -9.66 12.55
CA HIS A 51 -1.52 -9.57 12.46
C HIS A 51 -2.14 -10.52 13.49
N LYS A 52 -3.06 -10.02 14.31
CA LYS A 52 -3.62 -10.80 15.44
C LYS A 52 -4.20 -12.17 15.03
N TRP A 53 -4.79 -12.26 13.84
CA TRP A 53 -5.52 -13.44 13.40
C TRP A 53 -4.73 -14.37 12.48
N GLU A 54 -3.78 -13.80 11.72
CA GLU A 54 -3.07 -14.50 10.63
C GLU A 54 -1.59 -14.74 10.94
N GLY A 55 -1.13 -14.30 12.12
CA GLY A 55 0.28 -14.31 12.47
C GLY A 55 1.03 -13.25 11.67
N LYS A 56 1.65 -13.62 10.55
CA LYS A 56 2.46 -12.70 9.74
C LYS A 56 1.87 -12.49 8.36
N ILE A 57 1.58 -11.24 8.02
CA ILE A 57 1.20 -10.84 6.67
C ILE A 57 2.31 -10.04 5.99
N TYR A 58 2.19 -9.86 4.67
CA TYR A 58 3.18 -9.17 3.85
C TYR A 58 2.48 -8.18 2.92
N PRO A 59 2.14 -6.98 3.42
CA PRO A 59 1.58 -5.92 2.59
C PRO A 59 2.58 -5.52 1.52
N ASP A 60 2.12 -5.06 0.36
CA ASP A 60 3.02 -4.70 -0.75
C ASP A 60 4.05 -3.66 -0.34
N LEU A 61 3.63 -2.70 0.50
CA LEU A 61 4.45 -1.64 1.06
C LEU A 61 4.38 -1.65 2.59
N VAL A 62 5.53 -1.50 3.25
CA VAL A 62 5.61 -1.32 4.70
C VAL A 62 6.56 -0.17 5.01
N ILE A 63 6.11 0.82 5.76
CA ILE A 63 6.99 1.85 6.34
C ILE A 63 7.19 1.48 7.79
N ALA A 64 8.44 1.33 8.19
CA ALA A 64 8.81 0.91 9.54
C ALA A 64 9.73 1.93 10.22
N ASP A 65 9.55 2.10 11.52
CA ASP A 65 10.41 2.91 12.38
C ASP A 65 11.62 2.09 12.83
N THR A 66 12.77 2.33 12.21
CA THR A 66 14.02 1.64 12.50
C THR A 66 14.60 2.01 13.86
N ALA A 67 14.27 3.20 14.40
CA ALA A 67 14.72 3.59 15.74
C ALA A 67 13.99 2.83 16.84
N ARG A 68 12.79 2.30 16.53
CA ARG A 68 12.00 1.43 17.42
C ARG A 68 12.19 -0.05 17.13
N GLY A 69 13.18 -0.43 16.31
CA GLY A 69 13.45 -1.84 15.97
C GLY A 69 12.61 -2.36 14.81
N ASN A 70 12.38 -1.54 13.78
CA ASN A 70 11.56 -1.83 12.61
C ASN A 70 10.07 -2.05 12.94
N VAL A 71 9.54 -1.26 13.86
CA VAL A 71 8.09 -1.27 14.16
C VAL A 71 7.33 -0.74 12.95
N PRO A 72 6.41 -1.53 12.34
CA PRO A 72 5.59 -1.06 11.23
C PRO A 72 4.68 0.10 11.67
N VAL A 73 4.63 1.17 10.88
CA VAL A 73 3.83 2.38 11.18
C VAL A 73 2.80 2.69 10.09
N VAL A 74 3.11 2.34 8.85
CA VAL A 74 2.22 2.47 7.68
C VAL A 74 2.32 1.19 6.87
N ILE A 75 1.19 0.73 6.34
CA ILE A 75 1.16 -0.31 5.32
C ILE A 75 0.49 0.22 4.07
N GLY A 76 0.86 -0.33 2.92
CA GLY A 76 0.23 -0.05 1.65
C GLY A 76 -0.05 -1.33 0.86
N GLU A 77 -1.23 -1.40 0.27
CA GLU A 77 -1.65 -2.49 -0.62
C GLU A 77 -1.85 -1.92 -2.02
N VAL A 78 -1.28 -2.58 -3.02
CA VAL A 78 -1.41 -2.21 -4.44
C VAL A 78 -2.25 -3.27 -5.11
N GLU A 79 -3.52 -2.97 -5.32
CA GLU A 79 -4.45 -3.95 -5.87
C GLU A 79 -4.39 -4.01 -7.40
N THR A 80 -4.84 -5.14 -7.93
CA THR A 80 -5.13 -5.36 -9.34
C THR A 80 -6.65 -5.39 -9.54
N ARG A 81 -7.13 -5.34 -10.79
CA ARG A 81 -8.56 -5.50 -11.05
C ARG A 81 -9.04 -6.88 -10.59
N GLU A 82 -8.18 -7.87 -10.76
CA GLU A 82 -8.41 -9.25 -10.39
C GLU A 82 -8.53 -9.42 -8.87
N SER A 83 -7.64 -8.79 -8.09
CA SER A 83 -7.74 -8.86 -6.63
C SER A 83 -8.98 -8.14 -6.10
N LEU A 84 -9.38 -7.00 -6.69
CA LEU A 84 -10.63 -6.29 -6.35
C LEU A 84 -11.90 -7.15 -6.46
N ASN A 85 -11.92 -8.10 -7.40
CA ASN A 85 -13.05 -9.02 -7.56
C ASN A 85 -13.10 -10.11 -6.48
N LEU A 86 -12.04 -10.28 -5.70
CA LEU A 86 -11.93 -11.24 -4.60
C LEU A 86 -12.20 -10.54 -3.27
N GLU A 87 -13.41 -9.98 -3.14
CA GLU A 87 -13.82 -9.09 -2.03
C GLU A 87 -13.45 -9.62 -0.64
N GLU A 88 -13.65 -10.91 -0.37
CA GLU A 88 -13.32 -11.53 0.92
C GLU A 88 -11.82 -11.48 1.23
N SER A 89 -10.96 -11.67 0.22
CA SER A 89 -9.50 -11.62 0.39
C SER A 89 -8.98 -10.20 0.65
N ILE A 90 -9.68 -9.19 0.14
CA ILE A 90 -9.32 -7.79 0.33
C ILE A 90 -9.71 -7.28 1.71
N GLN A 91 -10.89 -7.70 2.21
CA GLN A 91 -11.32 -7.29 3.55
C GLN A 91 -10.32 -7.72 4.63
N MET A 92 -9.64 -8.86 4.45
CA MET A 92 -8.61 -9.32 5.37
C MET A 92 -7.32 -8.48 5.30
N LYS A 93 -6.93 -8.02 4.11
CA LYS A 93 -5.75 -7.15 3.92
C LYS A 93 -6.00 -5.72 4.41
N TRP A 94 -7.19 -5.18 4.14
CA TRP A 94 -7.54 -3.78 4.43
C TRP A 94 -8.10 -3.55 5.82
N ARG A 95 -8.41 -4.60 6.58
CA ARG A 95 -8.72 -4.52 8.02
C ARG A 95 -7.58 -5.09 8.85
N PRO A 96 -6.36 -4.54 8.77
CA PRO A 96 -5.25 -5.05 9.56
C PRO A 96 -5.56 -4.85 11.04
N ASP A 97 -5.96 -5.87 11.79
CA ASP A 97 -6.10 -5.76 13.26
C ASP A 97 -4.69 -5.79 13.89
N MET A 98 -3.97 -4.70 13.63
CA MET A 98 -2.58 -4.46 13.99
C MET A 98 -2.54 -3.34 15.02
N ASP A 99 -2.05 -3.64 16.21
CA ASP A 99 -1.96 -2.65 17.29
C ASP A 99 -0.93 -1.54 17.00
N GLU A 100 0.01 -1.79 16.09
CA GLU A 100 1.17 -0.91 15.83
C GLU A 100 1.11 -0.14 14.50
N CYS A 101 0.30 -0.59 13.53
CA CYS A 101 0.12 0.11 12.25
C CYS A 101 -1.02 1.12 12.35
N ALA A 102 -0.70 2.40 12.17
CA ALA A 102 -1.68 3.47 12.36
C ALA A 102 -2.37 3.91 11.05
N ILE A 103 -1.83 3.59 9.88
CA ILE A 103 -2.30 4.11 8.58
C ILE A 103 -2.26 3.03 7.50
N LEU A 104 -3.32 2.96 6.70
CA LEU A 104 -3.41 2.14 5.51
C LEU A 104 -3.43 3.03 4.25
N TYR A 105 -2.59 2.70 3.27
CA TYR A 105 -2.71 3.21 1.90
C TYR A 105 -3.25 2.11 0.99
N VAL A 106 -4.24 2.45 0.18
CA VAL A 106 -4.77 1.55 -0.83
C VAL A 106 -4.58 2.19 -2.20
N PHE A 107 -3.93 1.45 -3.10
CA PHE A 107 -3.74 1.85 -4.48
C PHE A 107 -4.51 0.89 -5.38
N VAL A 108 -5.43 1.40 -6.18
CA VAL A 108 -6.24 0.58 -7.09
C VAL A 108 -6.08 1.03 -8.54
N PRO A 109 -6.31 0.18 -9.55
CA PRO A 109 -6.17 0.62 -10.94
C PRO A 109 -7.12 1.78 -11.31
N GLU A 110 -6.71 2.63 -12.26
CA GLU A 110 -7.57 3.66 -12.85
C GLU A 110 -8.93 3.06 -13.28
N GLY A 111 -10.02 3.74 -12.90
CA GLY A 111 -11.40 3.29 -13.14
C GLY A 111 -11.99 2.40 -12.03
N CYS A 112 -11.21 1.98 -11.03
CA CYS A 112 -11.69 1.16 -9.91
C CYS A 112 -11.90 1.95 -8.60
N GLY A 113 -11.59 3.25 -8.58
CA GLY A 113 -11.61 4.05 -7.34
C GLY A 113 -12.96 4.06 -6.63
N ARG A 114 -14.07 4.21 -7.36
CA ARG A 114 -15.42 4.24 -6.76
C ARG A 114 -15.78 2.91 -6.10
N ASP A 115 -15.53 1.80 -6.79
CA ASP A 115 -15.87 0.47 -6.26
C ASP A 115 -15.00 0.15 -5.05
N ALA A 116 -13.70 0.47 -5.11
CA ALA A 116 -12.80 0.34 -3.97
C ALA A 116 -13.23 1.21 -2.78
N ALA A 117 -13.69 2.44 -3.01
CA ALA A 117 -14.19 3.30 -1.94
C ALA A 117 -15.42 2.70 -1.25
N VAL A 118 -16.35 2.11 -2.01
CA VAL A 118 -17.49 1.36 -1.46
C VAL A 118 -17.00 0.18 -0.63
N MET A 119 -16.05 -0.61 -1.15
CA MET A 119 -15.47 -1.74 -0.42
C MET A 119 -14.79 -1.31 0.88
N VAL A 120 -14.04 -0.20 0.91
CA VAL A 120 -13.43 0.34 2.16
C VAL A 120 -14.50 0.69 3.20
N LEU A 121 -15.59 1.33 2.76
CA LEU A 121 -16.70 1.71 3.65
C LEU A 121 -17.46 0.48 4.17
N ASP A 122 -17.79 -0.48 3.30
CA ASP A 122 -18.47 -1.73 3.66
C ASP A 122 -17.58 -2.60 4.56
N ALA A 123 -16.28 -2.59 4.27
CA ALA A 123 -15.27 -3.21 5.10
C ALA A 123 -15.03 -2.47 6.43
N ARG A 124 -15.76 -1.40 6.75
CA ARG A 124 -15.62 -0.65 8.02
C ARG A 124 -14.16 -0.48 8.43
N VAL A 125 -13.28 -0.16 7.48
CA VAL A 125 -11.85 -0.03 7.77
C VAL A 125 -11.71 1.08 8.80
N ILE A 126 -11.21 0.75 10.00
CA ILE A 126 -11.23 1.65 11.18
C ILE A 126 -9.98 2.56 11.19
N PHE A 127 -9.00 2.29 10.34
CA PHE A 127 -7.76 3.07 10.25
C PHE A 127 -7.96 4.31 9.39
N PRO A 128 -7.21 5.41 9.67
CA PRO A 128 -6.91 6.41 8.66
C PRO A 128 -6.49 5.70 7.36
N THR A 129 -7.33 5.81 6.34
CA THR A 129 -7.15 5.14 5.06
C THR A 129 -7.06 6.18 3.97
N ALA A 130 -5.97 6.17 3.22
CA ALA A 130 -5.81 6.97 2.02
C ALA A 130 -6.00 6.07 0.80
N LEU A 131 -6.92 6.45 -0.10
CA LEU A 131 -7.23 5.69 -1.30
C LEU A 131 -6.79 6.48 -2.53
N PHE A 132 -6.05 5.82 -3.41
CA PHE A 132 -5.57 6.37 -4.66
C PHE A 132 -5.91 5.43 -5.81
N THR A 133 -6.17 5.99 -6.98
CA THR A 133 -6.05 5.25 -8.23
C THR A 133 -4.64 5.37 -8.78
N TYR A 134 -4.17 4.32 -9.46
CA TYR A 134 -2.92 4.31 -10.19
C TYR A 134 -3.07 3.86 -11.64
N GLY A 135 -2.24 4.43 -12.51
CA GLY A 135 -2.14 4.07 -13.92
C GLY A 135 -0.76 4.40 -14.47
N PHE A 136 -0.55 4.06 -15.74
CA PHE A 136 0.68 4.41 -16.45
C PHE A 136 0.34 5.29 -17.66
N ASP A 137 1.13 6.32 -17.89
CA ASP A 137 1.06 7.07 -19.16
C ASP A 137 1.72 6.32 -20.33
N ASP A 138 1.64 6.87 -21.53
CA ASP A 138 2.23 6.26 -22.74
C ASP A 138 3.76 6.11 -22.66
N ALA A 139 4.42 6.88 -21.80
CA ALA A 139 5.84 6.81 -21.53
C ALA A 139 6.19 5.81 -20.39
N GLY A 140 5.19 5.22 -19.74
CA GLY A 140 5.36 4.29 -18.62
C GLY A 140 5.60 4.96 -17.28
N ASN A 141 5.33 6.25 -17.14
CA ASN A 141 5.37 6.94 -15.86
C ASN A 141 4.11 6.63 -15.05
N LEU A 142 4.29 6.49 -13.74
CA LEU A 142 3.19 6.27 -12.82
C LEU A 142 2.37 7.55 -12.70
N ARG A 143 1.04 7.40 -12.76
CA ARG A 143 0.08 8.44 -12.38
C ARG A 143 -0.66 7.99 -11.14
N LEU A 144 -0.81 8.90 -10.19
CA LEU A 144 -1.58 8.68 -8.96
C LEU A 144 -2.64 9.76 -8.83
N THR A 145 -3.87 9.36 -8.52
CA THR A 145 -4.99 10.29 -8.30
C THR A 145 -5.71 9.93 -7.00
N PRO A 146 -5.83 10.83 -6.02
CA PRO A 146 -6.64 10.62 -4.83
C PRO A 146 -8.10 10.30 -5.20
N VAL A 147 -8.75 9.43 -4.42
CA VAL A 147 -10.18 9.06 -4.58
C VAL A 147 -11.05 9.79 -3.58
#